data_AF-A0A8R7PPG5-F1
#
_entry.id   AF-A0A8R7PPG5-F1
#
_cell.length_a   1.000
_cell.length_b   1.000
_cell.length_c   1.000
_cell.angle_alpha   90.00
_cell.angle_beta   90.00
_cell.angle_gamma   90.00
#
_symmetry.space_group_name_H-M   'P 1'
#
loop_
_entity.id
_entity.type
_entity.pdbx_description
1 polymer ?
#
loop_
_entity_poly.entity_id
_entity_poly.type
_entity_poly.pdbx_seq_one_letter_code
_entity_poly.pdbx_strand_id
1 'polypeptide(L)'
;MEKRINDIGRGYVVQICTDNGANYKAAGRLLMERIPTLWWTPCAAHCLNLMLESICKIKQFSECITNGKRVSNFIYRHGKVLDEMRVKTGNRDLVRAGATRFATNFLNLQSLHKHRQALKELFVGDVWHSNKKLSTSPVGQKV
;
A
#
# COMPACT_ATOMS: atom_id res chain seq x y z
N MET A 1 -24.68 12.24 -8.55
CA MET A 1 -24.90 10.88 -9.05
C MET A 1 -26.26 10.75 -9.73
N GLU A 2 -27.36 11.02 -9.03
CA GLU A 2 -28.74 10.95 -9.60
C GLU A 2 -28.91 11.70 -10.92
N LYS A 3 -28.46 12.96 -11.00
CA LYS A 3 -28.46 13.75 -12.24
C LYS A 3 -27.79 12.99 -13.40
N ARG A 4 -26.62 12.39 -13.15
CA ARG A 4 -25.87 11.65 -14.17
C ARG A 4 -26.61 10.39 -14.64
N ILE A 5 -27.33 9.72 -13.74
CA ILE A 5 -28.19 8.58 -14.09
C ILE A 5 -29.33 9.04 -14.98
N ASN A 6 -29.96 10.18 -14.67
CA ASN A 6 -31.02 10.75 -15.49
C ASN A 6 -30.50 11.16 -16.88
N ASP A 7 -29.32 11.78 -16.95
CA ASP A 7 -28.69 12.19 -18.21
C ASP A 7 -28.40 10.98 -19.13
N ILE A 8 -28.00 9.84 -18.55
CA ILE A 8 -27.78 8.57 -19.27
C ILE A 8 -29.11 7.88 -19.60
N GLY A 9 -30.11 8.06 -18.74
CA GLY A 9 -31.39 7.36 -18.76
C GLY A 9 -31.44 6.24 -17.72
N ARG A 10 -32.47 6.26 -16.86
CA ARG A 10 -32.62 5.33 -15.73
C ARG A 10 -32.67 3.86 -16.13
N GLY A 11 -33.14 3.55 -17.33
CA GLY A 11 -33.21 2.17 -17.84
C GLY A 11 -31.86 1.59 -18.29
N TYR A 12 -30.83 2.43 -18.47
CA TYR A 12 -29.51 1.99 -18.93
C TYR A 12 -28.50 1.82 -17.80
N VAL A 13 -28.79 2.34 -16.60
CA VAL A 13 -27.92 2.22 -15.43
C VAL A 13 -28.56 1.28 -14.42
N VAL A 14 -28.05 0.05 -14.37
CA VAL A 14 -28.57 -1.00 -13.48
C VAL A 14 -27.82 -1.11 -12.16
N GLN A 15 -26.58 -0.61 -12.09
CA GLN A 15 -25.73 -0.77 -10.91
C GLN A 15 -24.77 0.41 -10.70
N ILE A 16 -24.53 0.74 -9.44
CA ILE A 16 -23.48 1.64 -9.00
C ILE A 16 -22.55 0.91 -8.03
N CYS A 17 -21.26 1.03 -8.30
CA CYS A 17 -20.20 0.47 -7.49
C CYS A 17 -19.35 1.62 -6.92
N THR A 18 -19.33 1.77 -5.59
CA THR A 18 -18.52 2.80 -4.90
C THR A 18 -17.77 2.18 -3.74
N ASP A 19 -16.88 2.93 -3.09
CA ASP A 19 -16.28 2.47 -1.84
C ASP A 19 -17.33 2.23 -0.73
N ASN A 20 -16.88 1.58 0.35
CA ASN A 20 -17.73 1.09 1.43
C ASN A 20 -17.90 2.12 2.57
N GLY A 21 -17.50 3.38 2.36
CA GLY A 21 -17.65 4.47 3.31
C GLY A 21 -19.10 4.70 3.70
N ALA A 22 -19.32 5.14 4.94
CA ALA A 22 -20.67 5.30 5.49
C ALA A 22 -21.52 6.30 4.66
N ASN A 23 -20.91 7.37 4.18
CA ASN A 23 -21.51 8.35 3.28
C ASN A 23 -21.95 7.71 1.95
N TYR A 24 -21.13 6.86 1.36
CA TYR A 24 -21.45 6.18 0.09
C TYR A 24 -22.51 5.11 0.26
N LYS A 25 -22.50 4.38 1.38
CA LYS A 25 -23.60 3.47 1.76
C LYS A 25 -24.93 4.21 1.86
N ALA A 26 -24.95 5.31 2.59
CA ALA A 26 -26.16 6.12 2.77
C ALA A 26 -26.66 6.68 1.43
N ALA A 27 -25.76 7.26 0.62
CA ALA A 27 -26.09 7.76 -0.70
C ALA A 27 -26.57 6.65 -1.65
N GLY A 28 -25.94 5.46 -1.60
CA GLY A 28 -26.34 4.29 -2.38
C GLY A 28 -27.76 3.83 -2.03
N ARG A 29 -28.09 3.74 -0.73
CA ARG A 29 -29.46 3.43 -0.26
C ARG A 29 -30.48 4.45 -0.74
N LEU A 30 -30.20 5.75 -0.57
CA LEU A 30 -31.08 6.82 -1.05
C LEU A 30 -31.30 6.78 -2.57
N LEU A 31 -30.28 6.40 -3.34
CA LEU A 31 -30.42 6.24 -4.79
C LEU A 31 -31.27 5.04 -5.17
N MET A 32 -31.14 3.91 -4.46
CA MET A 32 -31.99 2.73 -4.68
C MET A 32 -33.46 3.01 -4.30
N GLU A 33 -33.71 3.79 -3.26
CA GLU A 33 -35.07 4.23 -2.88
C GLU A 33 -35.71 5.12 -3.97
N ARG A 34 -34.93 6.03 -4.56
CA ARG A 34 -35.41 6.96 -5.61
C ARG A 34 -35.48 6.35 -7.00
N ILE A 35 -34.67 5.32 -7.26
CA ILE A 35 -34.57 4.63 -8.56
C ILE A 35 -34.64 3.12 -8.28
N PRO A 36 -35.85 2.53 -8.18
CA PRO A 36 -36.02 1.13 -7.76
C PRO A 36 -35.38 0.08 -8.66
N THR A 37 -35.04 0.44 -9.91
CA THR A 37 -34.34 -0.43 -10.87
C THR A 37 -32.82 -0.43 -10.70
N LEU A 38 -32.30 0.41 -9.82
CA LEU A 38 -30.87 0.60 -9.60
C LEU A 38 -30.41 -0.20 -8.38
N TRP A 39 -29.25 -0.86 -8.49
CA TRP A 39 -28.60 -1.53 -7.38
C TRP A 39 -27.30 -0.83 -6.96
N TRP A 40 -27.08 -0.71 -5.66
CA TRP A 40 -25.79 -0.29 -5.11
C TRP A 40 -25.05 -1.49 -4.53
N THR A 41 -23.76 -1.60 -4.85
CA THR A 41 -22.88 -2.61 -4.29
C THR A 41 -21.56 -1.98 -3.86
N PRO A 42 -20.93 -2.49 -2.78
CA PRO A 42 -19.61 -2.02 -2.40
C PRO A 42 -18.54 -2.48 -3.39
N CYS A 43 -17.51 -1.66 -3.56
CA CYS A 43 -16.37 -1.95 -4.43
C CYS A 43 -15.57 -3.13 -3.92
N ALA A 44 -15.49 -4.19 -4.72
CA ALA A 44 -14.74 -5.42 -4.40
C ALA A 44 -13.26 -5.13 -4.09
N ALA A 45 -12.61 -4.25 -4.86
CA ALA A 45 -11.21 -3.87 -4.63
C ALA A 45 -11.03 -3.18 -3.27
N HIS A 46 -11.98 -2.32 -2.88
CA HIS A 46 -11.95 -1.68 -1.57
C HIS A 46 -12.21 -2.68 -0.44
N CYS A 47 -13.16 -3.61 -0.62
CA CYS A 47 -13.40 -4.69 0.33
C CYS A 47 -12.16 -5.55 0.55
N LEU A 48 -11.47 -5.95 -0.53
CA LEU A 48 -10.20 -6.69 -0.45
C LEU A 48 -9.13 -5.89 0.30
N ASN A 49 -9.01 -4.59 0.03
CA ASN A 49 -8.06 -3.72 0.72
C ASN A 49 -8.34 -3.66 2.25
N LEU A 50 -9.61 -3.60 2.67
CA LEU A 50 -10.00 -3.63 4.08
C LEU A 50 -9.75 -5.00 4.74
N MET A 51 -9.95 -6.10 4.01
CA MET A 51 -9.58 -7.43 4.53
C MET A 51 -8.07 -7.53 4.75
N LEU A 52 -7.28 -7.00 3.82
CA LEU A 52 -5.82 -6.93 3.96
C LEU A 52 -5.40 -6.01 5.12
N GLU A 53 -6.13 -4.92 5.37
CA GLU A 53 -5.93 -4.09 6.57
C GLU A 53 -6.09 -4.91 7.86
N SER A 54 -7.18 -5.67 7.96
CA SER A 54 -7.46 -6.52 9.13
C SER A 54 -6.36 -7.55 9.35
N ILE A 55 -5.87 -8.17 8.27
CA ILE A 55 -4.72 -9.10 8.33
C ILE A 55 -3.46 -8.36 8.80
N CYS A 56 -3.21 -7.15 8.31
CA CYS A 56 -2.04 -6.35 8.73
C CYS A 56 -2.04 -6.02 10.23
N LYS A 57 -3.22 -5.99 10.89
CA LYS A 57 -3.37 -5.70 12.33
C LYS A 57 -3.17 -6.94 13.22
N ILE A 58 -3.12 -8.14 12.65
CA ILE A 58 -2.83 -9.37 13.39
C ILE A 58 -1.40 -9.28 13.95
N LYS A 59 -1.24 -9.54 15.26
CA LYS A 59 0.03 -9.37 16.00
C LYS A 59 1.20 -10.10 15.35
N GLN A 60 0.95 -11.30 14.81
CA GLN A 60 1.93 -12.13 14.13
C GLN A 60 2.50 -11.48 12.85
N PHE A 61 1.73 -10.61 12.18
CA PHE A 61 2.14 -9.97 10.92
C PHE A 61 2.53 -8.50 11.08
N SER A 62 1.99 -7.81 12.08
CA SER A 62 2.15 -6.37 12.26
C SER A 62 3.61 -5.95 12.44
N GLU A 63 4.40 -6.74 13.18
CA GLU A 63 5.82 -6.48 13.38
C GLU A 63 6.62 -6.61 12.07
N CYS A 64 6.39 -7.70 11.31
CA CYS A 64 7.06 -7.92 10.02
C CYS A 64 6.77 -6.78 9.04
N ILE A 65 5.50 -6.38 8.93
CA ILE A 65 5.07 -5.26 8.06
C ILE A 65 5.72 -3.94 8.51
N THR A 66 5.77 -3.69 9.82
CA THR A 66 6.37 -2.46 10.38
C THR A 66 7.86 -2.41 10.07
N ASN A 67 8.57 -3.52 10.24
CA ASN A 67 10.00 -3.61 9.92
C ASN A 67 10.26 -3.47 8.42
N GLY A 68 9.44 -4.09 7.56
CA GLY A 68 9.55 -3.92 6.10
C GLY A 68 9.35 -2.47 5.65
N LYS A 69 8.34 -1.78 6.19
CA LYS A 69 8.12 -0.34 5.98
C LYS A 69 9.31 0.48 6.46
N ARG A 70 9.88 0.13 7.62
CA ARG A 70 11.03 0.83 8.19
C ARG A 70 12.24 0.77 7.26
N VAL A 71 12.63 -0.44 6.83
CA VAL A 71 13.78 -0.65 5.94
C VAL A 71 13.58 0.08 4.62
N SER A 72 12.43 -0.12 3.97
CA SER A 72 12.15 0.54 2.69
C SER A 72 12.12 2.07 2.81
N ASN A 73 11.44 2.63 3.81
CA ASN A 73 11.43 4.09 4.02
C ASN A 73 12.82 4.63 4.36
N PHE A 74 13.63 3.88 5.11
CA PHE A 74 15.00 4.27 5.41
C PHE A 74 15.83 4.36 4.13
N ILE A 75 15.81 3.34 3.27
CA ILE A 75 16.55 3.35 2.00
C ILE A 75 16.13 4.55 1.15
N TYR A 76 14.82 4.74 0.91
CA TYR A 76 14.32 5.84 0.07
C TYR A 76 14.53 7.25 0.65
N ARG A 77 14.80 7.38 1.96
CA ARG A 77 15.12 8.68 2.57
C ARG A 77 16.60 9.06 2.45
N HIS A 78 17.48 8.11 2.13
CA HIS A 78 18.92 8.35 2.10
C HIS A 78 19.48 8.06 0.71
N GLY A 79 19.70 9.13 -0.08
CA GLY A 79 20.12 9.03 -1.49
C GLY A 79 21.29 8.07 -1.73
N LYS A 80 22.38 8.17 -0.97
CA LYS A 80 23.53 7.26 -1.11
C LYS A 80 23.19 5.78 -0.88
N VAL A 81 22.29 5.49 0.06
CA VAL A 81 21.84 4.12 0.35
C VAL A 81 20.90 3.63 -0.73
N LEU A 82 20.04 4.51 -1.27
CA LEU A 82 19.16 4.22 -2.40
C LEU A 82 19.96 3.90 -3.67
N ASP A 83 20.99 4.70 -3.97
CA ASP A 83 21.84 4.51 -5.14
C ASP A 83 22.59 3.18 -5.05
N GLU A 84 23.19 2.87 -3.90
CA GLU A 84 23.86 1.58 -3.67
C GLU A 84 22.88 0.40 -3.73
N MET A 85 21.66 0.55 -3.19
CA MET A 85 20.62 -0.46 -3.31
C MET A 85 20.32 -0.76 -4.78
N ARG A 86 20.15 0.27 -5.61
CA ARG A 86 19.90 0.12 -7.05
C ARG A 86 21.07 -0.54 -7.78
N VAL A 87 22.31 -0.23 -7.43
CA VAL A 87 23.48 -0.93 -7.97
C VAL A 87 23.38 -2.44 -7.65
N LYS A 88 23.13 -2.79 -6.39
CA LYS A 88 23.03 -4.20 -5.95
C LYS A 88 21.80 -4.94 -6.47
N THR A 89 20.71 -4.26 -6.81
CA THR A 89 19.48 -4.88 -7.31
C THR A 89 19.38 -4.91 -8.84
N GLY A 90 20.40 -4.42 -9.57
CA GLY A 90 20.35 -4.32 -11.03
C GLY A 90 19.38 -3.23 -11.51
N ASN A 91 19.46 -2.06 -10.86
CA ASN A 91 18.63 -0.88 -11.07
C ASN A 91 17.13 -1.11 -10.84
N ARG A 92 16.77 -1.97 -9.88
CA ARG A 92 15.37 -2.26 -9.52
C ARG A 92 14.97 -1.56 -8.23
N ASP A 93 13.75 -1.04 -8.22
CA ASP A 93 13.15 -0.41 -7.04
C ASP A 93 12.36 -1.40 -6.18
N LEU A 94 12.27 -1.10 -4.89
CA LEU A 94 11.38 -1.81 -3.96
C LEU A 94 9.96 -1.23 -4.06
N VAL A 95 8.96 -2.05 -3.82
CA VAL A 95 7.58 -1.55 -3.73
C VAL A 95 7.43 -0.79 -2.42
N ARG A 96 7.01 0.47 -2.47
CA ARG A 96 6.77 1.28 -1.28
C ARG A 96 5.34 1.08 -0.77
N ALA A 97 5.20 0.84 0.52
CA ALA A 97 3.88 0.75 1.15
C ALA A 97 3.20 2.14 1.15
N GLY A 98 2.00 2.21 0.57
CA GLY A 98 1.13 3.39 0.58
C GLY A 98 0.28 3.46 1.85
N ALA A 99 -0.01 4.67 2.31
CA ALA A 99 -0.78 4.90 3.54
C ALA A 99 -2.20 4.34 3.48
N THR A 100 -2.85 4.40 2.30
CA THR A 100 -4.27 4.04 2.10
C THR A 100 -4.48 2.74 1.32
N ARG A 101 -3.40 2.04 0.94
CA ARG A 101 -3.43 0.84 0.10
C ARG A 101 -2.74 -0.34 0.81
N PHE A 102 -3.44 -1.06 1.66
CA PHE A 102 -2.88 -2.13 2.50
C PHE A 102 -2.28 -3.30 1.71
N ALA A 103 -2.76 -3.56 0.48
CA ALA A 103 -2.13 -4.51 -0.43
C ALA A 103 -0.64 -4.21 -0.69
N THR A 104 -0.26 -2.93 -0.69
CA THR A 104 1.13 -2.53 -0.89
C THR A 104 2.05 -2.89 0.27
N ASN A 105 1.52 -3.21 1.47
CA ASN A 105 2.31 -3.77 2.56
C ASN A 105 2.85 -5.15 2.18
N PHE A 106 2.00 -6.00 1.60
CA PHE A 106 2.37 -7.34 1.17
C PHE A 106 3.30 -7.31 -0.03
N LEU A 107 3.04 -6.42 -1.00
CA LEU A 107 3.93 -6.21 -2.14
C LEU A 107 5.30 -5.65 -1.71
N ASN A 108 5.33 -4.79 -0.68
CA ASN A 108 6.58 -4.31 -0.08
C ASN A 108 7.38 -5.49 0.50
N LEU A 109 6.76 -6.32 1.33
CA LEU A 109 7.40 -7.53 1.88
C LEU A 109 7.88 -8.49 0.78
N GLN A 110 7.07 -8.70 -0.26
CA GLN A 110 7.46 -9.52 -1.41
C GLN A 110 8.70 -8.94 -2.12
N SER A 111 8.74 -7.62 -2.33
CA SER A 111 9.89 -6.97 -2.96
C SER A 111 11.16 -7.05 -2.10
N LEU A 112 11.04 -6.88 -0.79
CA LEU A 112 12.15 -7.06 0.16
C LEU A 112 12.66 -8.50 0.14
N HIS A 113 11.76 -9.48 0.10
CA HIS A 113 12.13 -10.89 0.03
C HIS A 113 12.84 -11.22 -1.29
N LYS A 114 12.30 -10.75 -2.42
CA LYS A 114 12.89 -10.92 -3.76
C LYS A 114 14.32 -10.37 -3.85
N HIS A 115 14.60 -9.28 -3.17
CA HIS A 115 15.91 -8.61 -3.16
C HIS A 115 16.71 -8.86 -1.88
N ARG A 116 16.34 -9.87 -1.07
CA ARG A 116 16.91 -10.09 0.27
C ARG A 116 18.43 -10.16 0.29
N GLN A 117 19.04 -10.84 -0.67
CA GLN A 117 20.49 -11.01 -0.71
C GLN A 117 21.21 -9.67 -0.95
N ALA A 118 20.78 -8.94 -1.98
CA ALA A 118 21.27 -7.60 -2.29
C ALA A 118 21.07 -6.62 -1.12
N LEU A 119 19.93 -6.70 -0.43
CA LEU A 119 19.65 -5.87 0.75
C LEU A 119 20.53 -6.21 1.95
N LYS A 120 20.86 -7.49 2.15
CA LYS A 120 21.85 -7.86 3.19
C LYS A 120 23.21 -7.27 2.88
N GLU A 121 23.67 -7.45 1.64
CA GLU A 121 24.95 -6.91 1.17
C GLU A 121 25.00 -5.38 1.25
N LEU A 122 23.88 -4.69 1.06
CA LEU A 122 23.77 -3.24 1.24
C LEU A 122 24.17 -2.82 2.67
N PHE A 123 23.67 -3.51 3.69
CA PHE A 123 23.87 -3.15 5.10
C PHE A 123 25.12 -3.76 5.75
N VAL A 124 25.89 -4.56 5.01
CA VAL A 124 27.24 -5.01 5.43
C VAL A 124 28.35 -4.48 4.51
N GLY A 125 27.98 -3.68 3.50
CA GLY A 125 28.92 -3.18 2.49
C GLY A 125 29.68 -1.93 2.93
N ASP A 126 30.75 -1.62 2.21
CA ASP A 126 31.63 -0.48 2.51
C ASP A 126 30.89 0.86 2.48
N VAL A 127 29.91 1.04 1.59
CA VAL A 127 29.10 2.26 1.51
C VAL A 127 28.31 2.49 2.80
N TRP A 128 27.85 1.42 3.46
CA TRP A 128 27.15 1.50 4.73
C TRP A 128 28.11 1.84 5.88
N HIS A 129 29.23 1.12 5.98
CA HIS A 129 30.20 1.31 7.06
C HIS A 129 30.97 2.64 6.97
N SER A 130 31.23 3.12 5.75
CA SER A 130 31.82 4.45 5.52
C SER A 130 30.87 5.59 5.91
N ASN A 131 29.55 5.37 5.90
CA ASN A 131 28.56 6.35 6.32
C ASN A 131 28.27 6.28 7.83
N LYS A 132 29.28 6.61 8.65
CA LYS A 132 29.20 6.58 10.12
C LYS A 132 27.98 7.31 10.67
N LYS A 133 27.60 8.45 10.08
CA LYS A 133 26.42 9.23 10.50
C LYS A 133 25.13 8.42 10.46
N LEU A 134 24.97 7.55 9.46
CA LEU A 134 23.79 6.70 9.34
C LEU A 134 23.97 5.39 10.09
N SER A 135 25.09 4.69 9.91
CA SER A 135 25.31 3.35 10.46
C SER A 135 25.41 3.29 11.99
N THR A 136 25.84 4.38 12.63
CA THR A 136 25.87 4.46 14.11
C THR A 136 24.63 5.16 14.70
N SER A 137 23.69 5.61 13.87
CA SER A 137 22.50 6.30 14.36
C SER A 137 21.49 5.31 14.98
N PRO A 138 20.67 5.73 15.96
CA PRO A 138 19.61 4.88 16.52
C PRO A 138 18.59 4.40 15.49
N VAL A 139 18.44 5.10 14.37
CA VAL A 139 17.56 4.70 13.27
C VAL A 139 18.24 3.66 12.38
N GLY A 140 19.54 3.85 12.09
CA GLY A 140 20.36 2.96 11.27
C GLY A 140 20.68 1.62 11.94
N GLN A 141 20.80 1.57 13.27
CA GLN A 141 20.98 0.31 14.01
C GLN A 141 19.73 -0.59 14.03
N LYS A 142 18.60 -0.06 13.58
CA LYS A 142 17.30 -0.76 13.58
C LYS A 142 16.85 -1.15 12.16
N VAL A 143 17.70 -0.98 11.16
CA VAL A 143 17.48 -1.47 9.78
C VAL A 143 18.38 -2.66 9.47
#